data_AF-A0A453K2V2-F1
#
_entry.id   AF-A0A453K2V2-F1
#
_cell.length_a   1.000
_cell.length_b   1.000
_cell.length_c   1.000
_cell.angle_alpha   90.00
_cell.angle_beta   90.00
_cell.angle_gamma   90.00
#
_symmetry.space_group_name_H-M   'P 1'
#
loop_
_entity.id
_entity.type
_entity.pdbx_description
1 polymer ?
#
loop_
_entity_poly.entity_id
_entity_poly.type
_entity_poly.pdbx_seq_one_letter_code
_entity_poly.pdbx_strand_id
1 'polypeptide(L)'
;MLGTAPLPVLDMTKKRSHSSSIKIVKRDSRSVKLRLGVGGTAERIVSALHTVLSEQADEDADLENCKTSMRHVGKMEKDVDSACSKAEDPRRETLCTKLKDEEATMKKCIEKLKAVEENRAAVVSELKEALQEQESELEKVRTQLQVMFPKHPKTFEG
;
A
#
# COMPACT_ATOMS: atom_id res chain seq x y z
N MET A 1 53.43 -23.16 -11.69
CA MET A 1 52.03 -23.66 -11.69
C MET A 1 51.27 -22.94 -10.61
N LEU A 2 50.34 -22.03 -10.93
CA LEU A 2 49.15 -21.69 -10.16
C LEU A 2 48.29 -20.66 -10.93
N GLY A 3 47.36 -21.21 -11.70
CA GLY A 3 46.06 -20.69 -12.15
C GLY A 3 45.88 -19.19 -12.36
N THR A 4 46.05 -18.73 -13.60
CA THR A 4 45.36 -17.54 -14.10
C THR A 4 43.89 -17.91 -14.38
N ALA A 5 43.00 -17.66 -13.42
CA ALA A 5 41.57 -17.78 -13.67
C ALA A 5 41.10 -16.58 -14.52
N PRO A 6 40.47 -16.77 -15.69
CA PRO A 6 39.92 -15.67 -16.46
C PRO A 6 38.77 -15.01 -15.69
N LEU A 7 38.79 -13.68 -15.58
CA LEU A 7 37.65 -12.90 -15.11
C LEU A 7 36.45 -13.12 -16.06
N PRO A 8 35.21 -13.18 -15.55
CA PRO A 8 34.04 -13.43 -16.38
C PRO A 8 33.86 -12.29 -17.40
N VAL A 9 33.87 -12.65 -18.68
CA VAL A 9 33.54 -11.75 -19.79
C VAL A 9 32.05 -11.44 -19.71
N LEU A 10 31.72 -10.20 -19.35
CA LEU A 10 30.36 -9.67 -19.39
C LEU A 10 29.94 -9.48 -20.85
N ASP A 11 28.99 -10.29 -21.28
CA ASP A 11 28.36 -10.22 -22.60
C ASP A 11 27.44 -8.99 -22.68
N MET A 12 27.81 -8.04 -23.54
CA MET A 12 27.11 -6.76 -23.72
C MET A 12 26.00 -6.83 -24.78
N THR A 13 25.60 -8.01 -25.22
CA THR A 13 24.60 -8.16 -26.30
C THR A 13 23.14 -8.27 -25.83
N LYS A 14 22.87 -8.23 -24.52
CA LYS A 14 21.50 -8.08 -24.04
C LYS A 14 21.08 -6.62 -24.22
N LYS A 15 20.32 -6.36 -25.31
CA LYS A 15 19.53 -5.15 -25.54
C LYS A 15 19.07 -4.61 -24.19
N ARG A 16 19.53 -3.39 -23.85
CA ARG A 16 19.00 -2.61 -22.74
C ARG A 16 17.48 -2.70 -22.82
N SER A 17 16.86 -3.50 -21.96
CA SER A 17 15.46 -3.30 -21.64
C SER A 17 15.41 -1.89 -21.11
N HIS A 18 14.87 -1.01 -21.93
CA HIS A 18 14.69 0.38 -21.59
C HIS A 18 14.08 0.41 -20.19
N SER A 19 14.77 1.09 -19.27
CA SER A 19 14.19 1.79 -18.15
C SER A 19 12.71 2.05 -18.44
N SER A 20 11.85 1.62 -17.53
CA SER A 20 10.38 1.79 -17.45
C SER A 20 10.01 3.28 -17.50
N SER A 21 10.42 3.94 -18.58
CA SER A 21 10.65 5.37 -18.65
C SER A 21 9.31 6.06 -18.61
N ILE A 22 9.05 6.63 -17.44
CA ILE A 22 7.99 7.60 -17.21
C ILE A 22 8.21 8.74 -18.21
N LYS A 23 7.32 8.86 -19.20
CA LYS A 23 7.38 9.96 -20.17
C LYS A 23 6.34 11.01 -19.80
N ILE A 24 6.82 12.15 -19.31
CA ILE A 24 6.01 13.35 -19.09
C ILE A 24 5.72 13.96 -20.46
N VAL A 25 4.49 13.80 -20.96
CA VAL A 25 4.05 14.48 -22.18
C VAL A 25 3.39 15.79 -21.77
N LYS A 26 4.11 16.91 -21.95
CA LYS A 26 3.62 18.25 -21.61
C LYS A 26 2.49 18.63 -22.59
N ARG A 27 1.24 18.73 -22.12
CA ARG A 27 0.13 19.27 -22.92
C ARG A 27 -0.76 20.15 -22.04
N ASP A 28 -0.58 21.46 -22.19
CA ASP A 28 -1.29 22.57 -21.54
C ASP A 28 -1.41 22.54 -19.99
N SER A 29 -1.54 23.72 -19.43
CA SER A 29 -1.23 24.15 -18.06
C SER A 29 -2.12 23.55 -16.95
N ARG A 30 -2.91 22.51 -17.25
CA ARG A 30 -3.88 21.91 -16.32
C ARG A 30 -3.82 20.38 -16.19
N SER A 31 -3.10 19.64 -17.05
CA SER A 31 -2.96 18.20 -16.86
C SER A 31 -1.66 17.65 -17.44
N VAL A 32 -0.80 17.12 -16.57
CA VAL A 32 0.36 16.32 -16.97
C VAL A 32 -0.12 14.89 -17.22
N LYS A 33 -0.19 14.46 -18.49
CA LYS A 33 -0.46 13.05 -18.81
C LYS A 33 0.84 12.26 -18.65
N LEU A 34 0.99 11.57 -17.52
CA LEU A 34 2.09 10.66 -17.26
C LEU A 34 1.86 9.37 -18.05
N ARG A 35 2.68 9.10 -19.07
CA ARG A 35 2.70 7.78 -19.71
C ARG A 35 3.59 6.88 -18.87
N LEU A 36 2.96 5.99 -18.13
CA LEU A 36 3.62 4.94 -17.37
C LEU A 36 3.82 3.72 -18.28
N GLY A 37 4.95 3.04 -18.13
CA GLY A 37 5.15 1.76 -18.80
C GLY A 37 4.21 0.72 -18.21
N VAL A 38 3.55 -0.06 -19.07
CA VAL A 38 2.61 -1.10 -18.65
C VAL A 38 3.32 -2.11 -17.74
N GLY A 39 2.78 -2.37 -16.55
CA GLY A 39 3.34 -3.23 -15.51
C GLY A 39 4.53 -2.64 -14.77
N GLY A 40 4.90 -1.38 -15.00
CA GLY A 40 6.02 -0.74 -14.32
C GLY A 40 5.72 -0.37 -12.87
N THR A 41 6.74 -0.33 -12.02
CA THR A 41 6.65 0.05 -10.59
C THR A 41 5.84 1.34 -10.37
N ALA A 42 6.06 2.36 -11.22
CA ALA A 42 5.30 3.61 -11.13
C ALA A 42 3.80 3.45 -11.47
N GLU A 43 3.43 2.58 -12.42
CA GLU A 43 2.03 2.29 -12.73
C GLU A 43 1.34 1.54 -11.59
N ARG A 44 2.04 0.57 -10.98
CA ARG A 44 1.51 -0.19 -9.84
C ARG A 44 1.25 0.72 -8.64
N ILE A 45 2.19 1.60 -8.30
CA ILE A 45 2.02 2.60 -7.23
C ILE A 45 0.84 3.52 -7.53
N VAL A 46 0.76 4.09 -8.74
CA VAL A 46 -0.34 5.00 -9.11
C VAL A 46 -1.68 4.29 -9.05
N SER A 47 -1.76 3.05 -9.52
CA SER A 47 -2.99 2.25 -9.49
C SER A 47 -3.44 1.96 -8.05
N ALA A 48 -2.52 1.52 -7.18
CA ALA A 48 -2.82 1.26 -5.78
C ALA A 48 -3.27 2.53 -5.03
N LEU A 49 -2.59 3.66 -5.26
CA LEU A 49 -2.98 4.95 -4.69
C LEU A 49 -4.35 5.40 -5.18
N HIS A 50 -4.66 5.20 -6.47
CA HIS A 50 -5.96 5.53 -7.02
C HIS A 50 -7.07 4.75 -6.32
N THR A 51 -6.90 3.44 -6.09
CA THR A 51 -7.87 2.61 -5.35
C THR A 51 -8.18 3.19 -3.97
N VAL A 52 -7.14 3.53 -3.19
CA VAL A 52 -7.31 4.14 -1.85
C VAL A 52 -8.05 5.47 -1.94
N LEU A 53 -7.68 6.35 -2.88
CA LEU A 53 -8.29 7.66 -3.02
C LEU A 53 -9.75 7.60 -3.48
N SER A 54 -10.10 6.63 -4.34
CA SER A 54 -11.48 6.46 -4.80
C SER A 54 -12.45 6.01 -3.72
N GLU A 55 -11.93 5.37 -2.66
CA GLU A 55 -12.73 4.81 -1.56
C GLU A 55 -12.64 5.65 -0.27
N GLN A 56 -11.77 6.65 -0.22
CA GLN A 56 -11.42 7.37 1.01
C GLN A 56 -12.59 8.11 1.67
N ALA A 57 -13.56 8.60 0.90
CA ALA A 57 -14.74 9.27 1.45
C ALA A 57 -15.73 8.29 2.13
N ASP A 58 -15.70 7.00 1.77
CA ASP A 58 -16.56 5.96 2.38
C ASP A 58 -15.99 5.51 3.72
N GLU A 59 -14.66 5.46 3.86
CA GLU A 59 -13.99 5.02 5.08
C GLU A 59 -14.35 5.84 6.32
N ASP A 60 -14.21 7.17 6.26
CA ASP A 60 -14.48 8.03 7.42
C ASP A 60 -15.94 7.88 7.86
N ALA A 61 -16.85 7.74 6.91
CA ALA A 61 -18.26 7.50 7.17
C ALA A 61 -18.50 6.11 7.79
N ASP A 62 -17.88 5.06 7.27
CA ASP A 62 -17.99 3.70 7.81
C ASP A 62 -17.39 3.57 9.22
N LEU A 63 -16.28 4.27 9.47
CA LEU A 63 -15.67 4.33 10.79
C LEU A 63 -16.57 5.04 11.80
N GLU A 64 -17.15 6.19 11.42
CA GLU A 64 -18.10 6.89 12.30
C GLU A 64 -19.37 6.08 12.52
N ASN A 65 -19.90 5.38 11.50
CA ASN A 65 -21.04 4.48 11.65
C ASN A 65 -20.74 3.31 12.60
N CYS A 66 -19.55 2.73 12.52
CA CYS A 66 -19.12 1.69 13.46
C CYS A 66 -19.07 2.24 14.89
N LYS A 67 -18.48 3.43 15.09
CA LYS A 67 -18.41 4.08 16.41
C LYS A 67 -19.78 4.46 16.96
N THR A 68 -20.69 4.99 16.15
CA THR A 68 -22.05 5.34 16.60
C THR A 68 -22.80 4.10 17.05
N SER A 69 -22.73 3.03 16.26
CA SER A 69 -23.35 1.74 16.58
C SER A 69 -22.80 1.14 17.88
N MET A 70 -21.47 1.11 18.05
CA MET A 70 -20.83 0.69 19.30
C MET A 70 -21.29 1.52 20.51
N ARG A 71 -21.41 2.84 20.35
CA ARG A 71 -21.92 3.72 21.42
C ARG A 71 -23.38 3.40 21.75
N HIS A 72 -24.21 3.05 20.77
CA HIS A 72 -25.59 2.65 21.01
C HIS A 72 -25.69 1.33 21.79
N VAL A 73 -24.91 0.32 21.39
CA VAL A 73 -24.82 -0.96 22.11
C VAL A 73 -24.42 -0.73 23.57
N GLY A 74 -23.37 0.08 23.82
CA GLY A 74 -22.93 0.39 25.18
C GLY A 74 -23.97 1.16 26.02
N LYS A 75 -24.79 2.02 25.40
CA LYS A 75 -25.91 2.68 26.10
C LYS A 75 -27.01 1.70 26.50
N MET A 76 -27.28 0.71 25.64
CA MET A 76 -28.34 -0.27 25.85
C MET A 76 -27.96 -1.40 26.82
N GLU A 77 -26.67 -1.59 27.12
CA GLU A 77 -26.15 -2.67 27.98
C GLU A 77 -26.93 -2.81 29.30
N LYS A 78 -27.07 -1.70 30.05
CA LYS A 78 -27.83 -1.70 31.31
C LYS A 78 -29.31 -2.01 31.13
N ASP A 79 -29.92 -1.54 30.04
CA ASP A 79 -31.33 -1.78 29.75
C ASP A 79 -31.55 -3.27 29.44
N VAL A 80 -30.63 -3.87 28.67
CA VAL A 80 -30.60 -5.30 28.35
C VAL A 80 -30.45 -6.13 29.62
N ASP A 81 -29.47 -5.81 30.48
CA ASP A 81 -29.28 -6.50 31.75
C ASP A 81 -30.53 -6.40 32.65
N SER A 82 -31.13 -5.20 32.74
CA SER A 82 -32.35 -4.98 33.51
C SER A 82 -33.55 -5.77 32.99
N ALA A 83 -33.67 -5.90 31.65
CA ALA A 83 -34.76 -6.62 31.02
C ALA A 83 -34.56 -8.14 31.11
N CYS A 84 -33.31 -8.63 31.05
CA CYS A 84 -32.98 -10.05 31.16
C CYS A 84 -33.12 -10.60 32.59
N SER A 85 -32.92 -9.76 33.61
CA SER A 85 -33.11 -10.15 35.03
C SER A 85 -34.58 -10.36 35.43
N LYS A 86 -35.53 -9.99 34.57
CA LYS A 86 -36.97 -10.17 34.79
C LYS A 86 -37.50 -11.23 33.82
N ALA A 87 -38.27 -12.20 34.33
CA ALA A 87 -38.75 -13.34 33.56
C ALA A 87 -39.55 -12.93 32.31
N GLU A 88 -40.36 -11.86 32.40
CA GLU A 88 -41.28 -11.42 31.34
C GLU A 88 -41.24 -9.90 31.12
N ASP A 89 -40.05 -9.30 30.97
CA ASP A 89 -39.97 -7.86 30.61
C ASP A 89 -40.37 -7.66 29.14
N PRO A 90 -41.42 -6.87 28.84
CA PRO A 90 -41.90 -6.65 27.49
C PRO A 90 -40.90 -5.92 26.59
N ARG A 91 -39.87 -5.26 27.16
CA ARG A 91 -38.83 -4.56 26.39
C ARG A 91 -37.82 -5.53 25.73
N ARG A 92 -37.78 -6.80 26.16
CA ARG A 92 -36.79 -7.79 25.69
C ARG A 92 -36.81 -7.98 24.18
N GLU A 93 -37.99 -8.05 23.58
CA GLU A 93 -38.13 -8.22 22.13
C GLU A 93 -37.59 -7.01 21.38
N THR A 94 -37.99 -5.81 21.77
CA THR A 94 -37.51 -4.55 21.15
C THR A 94 -36.01 -4.35 21.35
N LEU A 95 -35.45 -4.71 22.50
CA LEU A 95 -34.01 -4.63 22.74
C LEU A 95 -33.25 -5.64 21.88
N CYS A 96 -33.78 -6.86 21.73
CA CYS A 96 -33.22 -7.90 20.88
C CYS A 96 -33.19 -7.48 19.40
N THR A 97 -34.26 -6.88 18.87
CA THR A 97 -34.29 -6.39 17.48
C THR A 97 -33.26 -5.28 17.28
N LYS A 98 -33.21 -4.29 18.19
CA LYS A 98 -32.23 -3.20 18.12
C LYS A 98 -30.78 -3.70 18.18
N LEU A 99 -30.48 -4.65 19.06
CA LEU A 99 -29.14 -5.24 19.13
C LEU A 99 -28.75 -5.95 17.83
N LYS A 100 -29.68 -6.67 17.20
CA LYS A 100 -29.43 -7.30 15.89
C LYS A 100 -29.18 -6.27 14.79
N ASP A 101 -29.91 -5.16 14.80
CA ASP A 101 -29.73 -4.08 13.82
C ASP A 101 -28.37 -3.40 13.99
N GLU A 102 -27.95 -3.14 15.24
CA GLU A 102 -26.63 -2.61 15.54
C GLU A 102 -25.52 -3.61 15.18
N GLU A 103 -25.68 -4.89 15.49
CA GLU A 103 -24.74 -5.95 15.10
C GLU A 103 -24.57 -6.04 13.57
N ALA A 104 -25.67 -6.00 12.82
CA ALA A 104 -25.64 -5.99 11.37
C ALA A 104 -24.91 -4.75 10.82
N THR A 105 -25.16 -3.59 11.42
CA THR A 105 -24.48 -2.33 11.07
C THR A 105 -22.97 -2.42 11.32
N MET A 106 -22.55 -2.88 12.49
CA MET A 106 -21.13 -3.06 12.81
C MET A 106 -20.45 -4.05 11.87
N LYS A 107 -21.08 -5.22 11.58
CA LYS A 107 -20.53 -6.21 10.64
C LYS A 107 -20.26 -5.59 9.27
N LYS A 108 -21.23 -4.87 8.73
CA LYS A 108 -21.10 -4.18 7.45
C LYS A 108 -19.96 -3.16 7.46
N CYS A 109 -19.85 -2.34 8.52
CA CYS A 109 -18.76 -1.37 8.62
C CYS A 109 -17.39 -2.05 8.73
N ILE A 110 -17.28 -3.14 9.51
CA ILE A 110 -16.05 -3.91 9.66
C ILE A 110 -15.60 -4.51 8.32
N GLU A 111 -16.52 -5.09 7.54
CA GLU A 111 -16.19 -5.66 6.23
C GLU A 111 -15.61 -4.62 5.27
N LYS A 112 -16.20 -3.42 5.23
CA LYS A 112 -15.67 -2.32 4.43
C LYS A 112 -14.32 -1.81 4.92
N LEU A 113 -14.15 -1.66 6.24
CA LEU A 113 -12.88 -1.22 6.83
C LEU A 113 -11.74 -2.23 6.57
N LYS A 114 -12.04 -3.53 6.46
CA LYS A 114 -11.06 -4.54 6.03
C LYS A 114 -10.60 -4.35 4.59
N ALA A 115 -11.53 -4.07 3.66
CA ALA A 115 -11.17 -3.76 2.27
C ALA A 115 -10.26 -2.52 2.18
N VAL A 116 -10.58 -1.50 2.98
CA VAL A 116 -9.74 -0.29 3.11
C VAL A 116 -8.34 -0.63 3.66
N GLU A 117 -8.26 -1.48 4.69
CA GLU A 117 -6.99 -1.96 5.23
C GLU A 117 -6.16 -2.69 4.17
N GLU A 118 -6.77 -3.62 3.42
CA GLU A 118 -6.12 -4.36 2.34
C GLU A 118 -5.59 -3.43 1.24
N ASN A 119 -6.40 -2.44 0.83
CA ASN A 119 -6.01 -1.46 -0.18
C ASN A 119 -4.83 -0.60 0.27
N ARG A 120 -4.80 -0.18 1.53
CA ARG A 120 -3.64 0.54 2.08
C ARG A 120 -2.42 -0.35 2.23
N ALA A 121 -2.59 -1.59 2.65
CA ALA A 121 -1.50 -2.55 2.73
C ALA A 121 -0.86 -2.79 1.36
N ALA A 122 -1.67 -2.85 0.29
CA ALA A 122 -1.19 -2.95 -1.08
C ALA A 122 -0.32 -1.75 -1.47
N VAL A 123 -0.76 -0.52 -1.17
CA VAL A 123 0.05 0.71 -1.39
C VAL A 123 1.39 0.62 -0.66
N VAL A 124 1.37 0.21 0.62
CA VAL A 124 2.59 0.07 1.42
C VAL A 124 3.53 -0.98 0.81
N SER A 125 3.00 -2.09 0.32
CA SER A 125 3.79 -3.14 -0.35
C SER A 125 4.47 -2.61 -1.61
N GLU A 126 3.71 -1.96 -2.48
CA GLU A 126 4.21 -1.38 -3.74
C GLU A 126 5.32 -0.33 -3.48
N LEU A 127 5.15 0.52 -2.46
CA LEU A 127 6.16 1.51 -2.08
C LEU A 127 7.43 0.88 -1.53
N LYS A 128 7.32 -0.20 -0.75
CA LYS A 128 8.50 -0.92 -0.21
C LYS A 128 9.29 -1.59 -1.33
N GLU A 129 8.61 -2.26 -2.26
CA GLU A 129 9.25 -2.85 -3.43
C GLU A 129 9.97 -1.80 -4.27
N ALA A 130 9.32 -0.66 -4.52
CA ALA A 130 9.91 0.43 -5.27
C ALA A 130 11.14 1.04 -4.59
N LEU A 131 11.09 1.18 -3.26
CA LEU A 131 12.24 1.65 -2.48
C LEU A 131 13.42 0.69 -2.61
N GLN A 132 13.19 -0.61 -2.45
CA GLN A 132 14.21 -1.64 -2.59
C GLN A 132 14.84 -1.64 -3.99
N GLU A 133 14.03 -1.49 -5.04
CA GLU A 133 14.51 -1.36 -6.43
C GLU A 133 15.45 -0.16 -6.58
N GLN A 134 15.07 1.01 -6.05
CA GLN A 134 15.89 2.22 -6.11
C GLN A 134 17.19 2.09 -5.30
N GLU A 135 17.15 1.47 -4.12
CA GLU A 135 18.34 1.21 -3.32
C GLU A 135 19.35 0.32 -4.06
N SER A 136 18.88 -0.72 -4.75
CA SER A 136 19.73 -1.61 -5.55
C SER A 136 20.37 -0.88 -6.73
N GLU A 137 19.59 -0.11 -7.49
CA GLU A 137 20.12 0.65 -8.62
C GLU A 137 21.08 1.77 -8.16
N LEU A 138 20.83 2.40 -7.01
CA LEU A 138 21.75 3.37 -6.41
C LEU A 138 23.10 2.74 -6.07
N GLU A 139 23.10 1.56 -5.45
CA GLU A 139 24.34 0.88 -5.07
C GLU A 139 25.15 0.44 -6.28
N LYS A 140 24.47 0.00 -7.34
CA LYS A 140 25.08 -0.29 -8.63
C LYS A 140 25.74 0.95 -9.24
N VAL A 141 25.08 2.11 -9.21
CA VAL A 141 25.67 3.38 -9.68
C VAL A 141 26.89 3.76 -8.85
N ARG A 142 26.82 3.63 -7.51
CA ARG A 142 27.96 3.90 -6.61
C ARG A 142 29.15 3.00 -6.93
N THR A 143 28.90 1.71 -7.14
CA THR A 143 29.94 0.73 -7.51
C THR A 143 30.60 1.13 -8.83
N GLN A 144 29.82 1.48 -9.85
CA GLN A 144 30.35 1.93 -11.15
C GLN A 144 31.21 3.20 -11.03
N LEU A 145 30.78 4.17 -10.23
CA LEU A 145 31.55 5.39 -9.98
C LEU A 145 32.89 5.09 -9.28
N GLN A 146 32.92 4.16 -8.33
CA GLN A 146 34.17 3.74 -7.67
C GLN A 146 35.15 3.06 -8.64
N VAL A 147 34.65 2.26 -9.59
CA VAL A 147 35.49 1.59 -10.59
C VAL A 147 36.04 2.59 -11.62
N MET A 148 35.23 3.55 -12.08
CA MET A 148 35.65 4.53 -13.09
C MET A 148 36.54 5.64 -12.53
N PHE A 149 36.34 6.03 -11.27
CA PHE A 149 37.10 7.08 -10.60
C PHE A 149 37.71 6.56 -9.29
N PRO A 150 38.73 5.69 -9.37
CA PRO A 150 39.37 5.14 -8.18
C PRO A 150 40.03 6.28 -7.38
N LYS A 151 39.75 6.33 -6.07
CA LYS A 151 40.29 7.35 -5.14
C LYS A 151 41.83 7.35 -5.03
N HIS A 152 42.48 6.29 -5.52
CA HIS A 152 43.93 6.18 -5.64
C HIS A 152 44.27 5.70 -7.06
N PRO A 153 44.66 6.59 -7.98
CA PRO A 153 45.20 6.15 -9.25
C PRO A 153 46.46 5.33 -8.97
N LYS A 154 46.50 4.09 -9.45
CA LYS A 154 47.73 3.29 -9.41
C LYS A 154 48.75 4.04 -10.28
N THR A 155 49.76 4.64 -9.66
CA THR A 155 50.95 5.09 -10.37
C THR A 155 51.60 3.86 -10.98
N PHE A 156 51.50 3.72 -12.30
CA PHE A 156 52.35 2.81 -13.05
C PHE A 156 53.76 3.41 -13.01
N GLU A 157 54.57 2.97 -12.05
CA GLU A 157 56.03 3.11 -12.17
C GLU A 157 56.51 1.99 -13.09
N GLY A 158 57.12 2.40 -14.21
CA GLY A 158 57.76 1.54 -15.19
C GLY A 158 59.23 1.33 -14.90
#